data_AF-A0A6S5K5E5-F1
#
_entry.id   AF-A0A6S5K5E5-F1
#
_cell.length_a   1.000
_cell.length_b   1.000
_cell.length_c   1.000
_cell.angle_alpha   90.00
_cell.angle_beta   90.00
_cell.angle_gamma   90.00
#
_symmetry.space_group_name_H-M   'P 1'
#
loop_
_entity.id
_entity.type
_entity.pdbx_description
1 polymer ?
#
loop_
_entity_poly.entity_id
_entity_poly.type
_entity_poly.pdbx_seq_one_letter_code
_entity_poly.pdbx_strand_id
1 'polypeptide(L)' 'MAKKKRYVVMIRDKTKYSGNQRLLAWLVWFANRHNKTVAYDCGEWIVEPSYWLRIGNPK' A
#
# COMPACT_ATOMS: atom_id res chain seq x y z
N MET A 1 -13.30 10.11 15.77
CA MET A 1 -13.19 8.76 15.18
C MET A 1 -11.93 8.69 14.33
N ALA A 2 -10.92 7.93 14.75
CA ALA A 2 -9.68 7.81 13.96
C ALA A 2 -10.01 7.05 12.65
N LYS A 3 -9.84 7.70 11.50
CA LYS A 3 -10.03 7.05 10.20
C LYS A 3 -9.11 5.83 10.13
N LYS A 4 -9.69 4.63 10.03
CA LYS A 4 -8.95 3.38 9.83
C LYS A 4 -8.08 3.55 8.58
N LYS A 5 -6.79 3.29 8.72
CA LYS A 5 -5.82 3.46 7.64
C LYS A 5 -5.97 2.31 6.67
N ARG A 6 -6.28 2.63 5.41
CA ARG A 6 -6.65 1.67 4.37
C ARG A 6 -5.43 1.06 3.69
N TYR A 7 -4.44 1.88 3.34
CA TYR A 7 -3.25 1.42 2.64
C TYR A 7 -2.05 1.38 3.58
N VAL A 8 -1.37 0.24 3.62
CA VAL A 8 -0.17 0.04 4.42
C VAL A 8 0.93 -0.53 3.54
N VAL A 9 2.13 0.02 3.64
CA VAL A 9 3.33 -0.52 2.99
C VAL A 9 4.34 -0.82 4.07
N MET A 10 4.79 -2.07 4.10
CA MET A 10 5.81 -2.55 5.00
C MET A 10 7.05 -2.93 4.22
N ILE A 11 8.22 -2.72 4.83
CA ILE A 11 9.50 -3.19 4.33
C ILE A 11 10.06 -4.10 5.41
N ARG A 12 10.18 -5.39 5.09
CA ARG A 12 10.48 -6.40 6.11
C ARG A 12 9.44 -6.28 7.23
N ASP A 13 9.86 -5.90 8.43
CA ASP A 13 9.01 -5.75 9.62
C ASP A 13 8.70 -4.29 9.99
N LYS A 14 9.09 -3.31 9.16
CA LYS A 14 8.86 -1.88 9.44
C LYS A 14 7.78 -1.30 8.53
N THR A 15 6.72 -0.77 9.14
CA THR A 15 5.72 0.06 8.45
C THR A 15 6.36 1.34 7.94
N LYS A 16 6.42 1.51 6.62
CA LYS A 16 6.93 2.73 5.97
C LYS A 16 5.82 3.69 5.60
N TYR A 17 4.66 3.15 5.23
CA TYR A 17 3.49 3.95 4.92
C TYR A 17 2.28 3.35 5.58
N SER A 18 1.44 4.20 6.15
CA SER A 18 0.14 3.81 6.67
C SER A 18 -0.78 5.03 6.58
N GLY A 19 -1.74 4.98 5.67
CA GLY A 19 -2.61 6.10 5.35
C GLY A 19 -3.70 5.75 4.34
N ASN A 20 -4.46 6.76 3.89
CA ASN A 20 -5.58 6.58 2.97
C ASN A 20 -5.28 7.07 1.55
N GLN A 21 -4.06 7.53 1.27
CA GLN A 21 -3.68 7.99 -0.07
C GLN A 21 -3.07 6.84 -0.86
N ARG A 22 -3.86 6.33 -1.81
CA ARG A 22 -3.51 5.21 -2.67
C ARG A 22 -2.26 5.45 -3.50
N LEU A 23 -2.14 6.66 -4.09
CA LEU A 23 -0.98 7.04 -4.89
C LEU A 23 0.32 7.10 -4.07
N LEU A 24 0.27 7.62 -2.84
CA LEU A 24 1.44 7.63 -1.96
C LEU A 24 1.84 6.23 -1.53
N ALA A 25 0.87 5.37 -1.21
CA ALA A 25 1.16 3.97 -0.90
C ALA A 25 1.87 3.30 -2.09
N TRP A 26 1.40 3.52 -3.30
CA TRP A 26 2.05 3.01 -4.51
C TRP A 26 3.46 3.57 -4.71
N LEU A 27 3.66 4.88 -4.55
CA LEU A 27 4.99 5.50 -4.67
C LEU A 27 5.98 4.95 -3.64
N VAL A 28 5.54 4.79 -2.39
CA VAL A 28 6.39 4.22 -1.33
C VAL A 28 6.74 2.78 -1.63
N TRP A 29 5.78 1.98 -2.11
CA TRP A 29 6.05 0.61 -2.53
C TRP A 29 7.03 0.58 -3.72
N PHE A 30 6.80 1.41 -4.74
CA PHE A 30 7.61 1.46 -5.96
C PHE A 30 9.06 1.86 -5.67
N ALA A 31 9.27 2.91 -4.89
CA ALA A 31 10.59 3.36 -4.46
C ALA A 31 11.36 2.29 -3.67
N ASN A 32 10.66 1.34 -3.05
CA ASN A 32 11.24 0.32 -2.19
C ASN A 32 11.06 -1.11 -2.73
N ARG A 33 10.64 -1.28 -3.99
CA ARG A 33 10.32 -2.59 -4.61
C ARG A 33 11.46 -3.61 -4.57
N HIS A 34 12.70 -3.13 -4.48
CA HIS A 34 13.90 -3.96 -4.39
C HIS A 34 14.21 -4.46 -2.96
N ASN A 35 13.52 -3.95 -1.94
CA ASN A 35 13.82 -4.17 -0.51
C ASN A 35 12.87 -5.15 0.20
N LYS A 36 12.24 -6.09 -0.54
CA LYS A 36 11.19 -6.99 0.01
C LYS A 36 10.04 -6.20 0.63
N THR A 37 9.54 -5.20 -0.10
CA THR A 37 8.33 -4.47 0.27
C THR A 37 7.10 -5.35 0.16
N VAL A 38 6.16 -5.16 1.08
CA VAL A 38 4.83 -5.72 0.96
C VAL A 38 3.76 -4.66 1.17
N ALA A 39 2.68 -4.79 0.42
CA ALA A 39 1.57 -3.87 0.34
C ALA A 39 0.29 -4.49 0.89
N TYR A 40 -0.51 -3.67 1.56
CA TYR A 40 -1.78 -4.04 2.16
C TYR A 40 -2.86 -3.01 1.84
N ASP A 41 -4.07 -3.48 1.59
CA ASP A 41 -5.27 -2.66 1.39
C ASP A 41 -6.38 -3.23 2.26
N CYS A 42 -6.95 -2.39 3.13
CA CYS A 42 -7.96 -2.77 4.11
C CYS A 42 -7.57 -3.92 5.07
N GLY A 43 -6.30 -4.30 5.15
CA GLY A 43 -5.81 -5.43 5.93
C GLY A 43 -5.61 -6.72 5.11
N GLU A 44 -5.87 -6.68 3.81
CA GLU A 44 -5.58 -7.78 2.89
C GLU A 44 -4.21 -7.59 2.24
N TRP A 45 -3.48 -8.70 2.09
CA TRP A 45 -2.20 -8.73 1.41
C TRP A 45 -2.40 -8.62 -0.09
N ILE A 46 -1.62 -7.75 -0.71
CA ILE A 46 -1.73 -7.47 -2.14
C ILE A 46 -0.50 -8.00 -2.85
N VAL A 47 -0.75 -8.85 -3.84
CA VAL A 47 0.31 -9.41 -4.67
C VAL A 47 0.82 -8.39 -5.69
N GLU A 48 -0.09 -7.63 -6.31
CA GLU A 48 0.24 -6.67 -7.37
C GLU A 48 -0.19 -5.23 -7.01
N PRO A 49 0.69 -4.40 -6.43
CA PRO A 49 0.36 -3.04 -6.02
C PRO A 49 0.04 -2.11 -7.19
N SER A 50 0.36 -2.48 -8.43
CA SER A 50 0.02 -1.77 -9.66
C SER A 50 -1.47 -1.44 -9.78
N TYR A 51 -2.35 -2.25 -9.18
CA TYR A 51 -3.79 -1.99 -9.16
C TYR A 51 -4.15 -0.67 -8.42
N TRP A 52 -3.27 -0.17 -7.55
CA TRP A 52 -3.36 1.15 -6.93
C TRP A 52 -3.21 2.31 -7.91
N LEU A 53 -2.81 2.06 -9.16
CA LEU A 53 -2.82 3.08 -10.21
C LEU A 53 -4.05 2.99 -11.12
N ARG A 54 -4.81 1.88 -11.10
CA ARG A 54 -5.99 1.73 -11.95
C ARG A 54 -7.10 2.69 -11.56
N ILE A 55 -7.39 3.67 -12.40
CA ILE A 55 -8.55 4.54 -12.24
C ILE A 55 -9.80 3.70 -12.58
N GLY A 56 -10.44 3.15 -11.56
CA GLY A 56 -11.58 2.24 -11.68
C GLY A 56 -11.86 1.49 -10.38
N ASN A 57 -13.13 1.15 -10.15
CA ASN A 57 -13.63 0.60 -8.88
C ASN A 57 -12.73 -0.55 -8.38
N PRO A 58 -12.22 -0.48 -7.13
CA PRO A 58 -11.76 -1.69 -6.46
C PRO A 58 -12.97 -2.64 -6.39
N LYS A 59 -12.78 -3.92 -6.76
CA LYS A 59 -13.77 -4.97 -6.50
C LYS A 59 -14.13 -4.99 -5.03
#